data_AF-A0A2T1K8R3-F1
#
_entry.id   AF-A0A2T1K8R3-F1
#
_cell.length_a   1.000
_cell.length_b   1.000
_cell.length_c   1.000
_cell.angle_alpha   90.00
_cell.angle_beta   90.00
_cell.angle_gamma   90.00
#
_symmetry.space_group_name_H-M   'P 1'
#
loop_
_entity.id
_entity.type
_entity.pdbx_description
1 polymer ?
#
loop_
_entity_poly.entity_id
_entity_poly.type
_entity_poly.pdbx_seq_one_letter_code
_entity_poly.pdbx_strand_id
1 'polypeptide(L)'
;MADTKMTQLAAPEAAIASYLDELLHTATSTALQEDTQAVSQQQVDVQTRTQTKAETVKGGVRGVSAPAPVRVKPEPARVEPRLETATRTASAAAPVSVAESASEVVPDTPSPTPPVRPDWSEEPFECLIFTVAGLQLAVPLVLLGAIHRIEEDIRPIPGSPRWYMGMLRGQQQNLRVVDTAEWIMAGRVPEGARDNYRFVIRLDDSRWGLACDDVAQSFTLAPDQVRWRTARSKRPWLAGTVVEHMCALIDVRTMAELLVRAEREHHLALE
;
A
#
# COMPACT_ATOMS: atom_id res chain seq x y z
N MET A 1 2.01 14.23 71.79
CA MET A 1 3.16 14.31 70.86
C MET A 1 2.91 13.24 69.81
N ALA A 2 2.29 13.62 68.69
CA ALA A 2 2.94 13.89 67.39
C ALA A 2 3.47 12.57 66.78
N ASP A 3 3.08 12.09 65.61
CA ASP A 3 2.81 12.81 64.36
C ASP A 3 1.97 11.88 63.45
N THR A 4 0.73 12.27 63.13
CA THR A 4 -0.08 11.61 62.11
C THR A 4 0.18 12.35 60.80
N LYS A 5 1.23 11.96 60.06
CA LYS A 5 1.46 12.49 58.71
C LYS A 5 0.35 12.02 57.79
N MET A 6 -0.64 12.89 57.62
CA MET A 6 -1.66 12.81 56.59
C MET A 6 -0.98 12.73 55.23
N THR A 7 -1.05 11.57 54.59
CA THR A 7 -0.96 11.47 53.12
C THR A 7 -2.20 12.15 52.56
N GLN A 8 -2.14 13.47 52.41
CA GLN A 8 -3.10 14.19 51.58
C GLN A 8 -2.80 13.81 50.12
N LEU A 9 -3.57 12.85 49.61
CA LEU A 9 -3.68 12.61 48.18
C LEU A 9 -4.19 13.91 47.55
N ALA A 10 -3.33 14.58 46.78
CA ALA A 10 -3.76 15.67 45.92
C ALA A 10 -4.96 15.18 45.08
N ALA A 11 -5.98 16.02 44.92
CA ALA A 11 -7.11 15.71 44.05
C ALA A 11 -6.57 15.26 42.68
N PRO A 12 -7.17 14.25 42.02
CA PRO A 12 -6.63 13.66 40.80
C PRO A 12 -6.38 14.71 39.71
N GLU A 13 -7.19 15.76 39.66
CA GLU A 13 -7.01 16.90 38.75
C GLU A 13 -5.74 17.72 39.03
N ALA A 14 -5.36 17.89 40.31
CA ALA A 14 -4.13 18.60 40.70
C ALA A 14 -2.87 17.78 40.38
N ALA A 15 -2.95 16.45 40.51
CA ALA A 15 -1.87 15.56 40.09
C ALA A 15 -1.65 15.59 38.57
N ILE A 16 -2.75 15.60 37.80
CA ILE A 16 -2.70 15.75 36.34
C ILE A 16 -2.12 17.11 35.95
N ALA A 17 -2.53 18.20 36.61
CA ALA A 17 -1.99 19.53 36.32
C ALA A 17 -0.49 19.63 36.58
N SER A 18 0.01 19.08 37.69
CA SER A 18 1.45 19.06 37.99
C SER A 18 2.24 18.23 36.98
N TYR A 19 1.70 17.10 36.51
CA TYR A 19 2.34 16.26 35.52
C TYR A 19 2.40 16.92 34.14
N LEU A 20 1.34 17.63 33.76
CA LEU A 20 1.31 18.40 32.50
C LEU A 20 2.29 19.58 32.54
N ASP A 21 2.43 20.25 33.68
CA ASP A 21 3.40 21.34 33.84
C ASP A 21 4.84 20.83 33.72
N GLU A 22 5.15 19.68 34.33
CA GLU A 22 6.47 19.04 34.22
C GLU A 22 6.78 18.59 32.77
N LEU A 23 5.79 18.05 32.05
CA LEU A 23 5.92 17.69 30.64
C LEU A 23 6.18 18.92 29.75
N LEU A 24 5.46 20.03 29.99
CA LEU A 24 5.66 21.29 29.27
C LEU A 24 7.04 21.90 29.54
N HIS A 25 7.51 21.83 30.79
CA HIS A 25 8.83 22.31 31.17
C HIS A 25 9.96 21.50 30.52
N THR A 26 9.77 20.18 30.43
CA THR A 26 10.71 19.28 29.76
C THR A 26 10.79 19.56 28.27
N ALA A 27 9.65 19.67 27.59
CA ALA A 27 9.59 19.99 26.17
C ALA A 27 10.26 21.35 25.83
N THR A 28 10.02 22.37 26.66
CA THR A 28 10.62 23.71 26.48
C THR A 28 12.13 23.70 26.71
N SER A 29 12.61 22.95 27.72
CA SER A 29 14.05 22.81 27.99
C SER A 29 14.79 22.06 26.89
N THR A 30 14.17 21.03 26.31
CA THR A 30 14.74 20.29 25.18
C THR A 30 14.86 21.19 23.94
N ALA A 31 13.83 21.98 23.61
CA ALA A 31 13.89 22.90 22.47
C ALA A 31 15.02 23.94 22.60
N LEU A 32 15.23 24.50 23.79
CA LEU A 32 16.33 25.45 24.05
C LEU A 32 17.72 24.80 23.94
N GLN A 33 17.85 23.51 24.32
CA GLN A 33 19.09 22.76 24.14
C GLN A 33 19.38 22.44 22.67
N GLU A 34 18.35 22.12 21.89
CA GLU A 34 18.48 21.88 20.45
C GLU A 34 18.89 23.14 19.69
N ASP A 35 18.29 24.30 20.02
CA ASP A 35 18.69 25.59 19.44
C ASP A 35 20.15 25.95 19.78
N THR A 36 20.59 25.68 21.01
CA THR A 36 21.99 25.95 21.42
C THR A 36 22.99 25.04 20.69
N GLN A 37 22.61 23.78 20.44
CA GLN A 37 23.46 22.82 19.70
C GLN A 37 23.51 23.13 18.20
N ALA A 38 22.40 23.56 17.59
CA ALA A 38 22.35 23.94 16.18
C ALA A 38 23.21 25.18 15.86
N VAL A 39 23.20 26.20 16.73
CA VAL A 39 24.01 27.42 16.56
C VAL A 39 25.51 27.12 16.72
N SER A 40 25.89 26.18 17.61
CA SER A 40 27.29 25.78 17.79
C SER A 40 27.83 25.03 16.57
N GLN A 41 27.06 24.13 15.96
CA GLN A 41 27.48 23.38 14.77
C GLN A 41 27.63 24.28 13.53
N GLN A 42 26.78 25.31 13.38
CA GLN A 42 26.92 26.27 12.29
C GLN A 42 28.18 27.17 12.40
N GLN A 43 28.66 27.46 13.62
CA GLN A 43 29.89 28.26 13.79
C GLN A 43 31.17 27.48 13.46
N VAL A 44 31.17 26.16 13.60
CA VAL A 44 32.33 25.30 13.26
C VAL A 44 32.46 25.12 11.73
N ASP A 45 31.34 25.06 11.01
CA ASP A 45 31.33 24.90 9.54
C ASP A 45 31.78 26.18 8.79
N VAL A 46 31.42 27.36 9.32
CA VAL A 46 31.79 28.64 8.69
C VAL A 46 33.31 28.92 8.77
N GLN A 47 34.00 28.54 9.85
CA GLN A 47 35.44 28.78 9.96
C GLN A 47 36.29 27.89 9.05
N THR A 48 35.80 26.68 8.73
CA THR A 48 36.54 25.73 7.89
C THR A 48 36.49 26.11 6.40
N ARG A 49 35.49 26.90 5.97
CA ARG A 49 35.29 27.28 4.56
C ARG A 49 36.02 28.55 4.11
N THR A 50 36.53 29.37 5.04
CA THR A 50 37.20 30.65 4.72
C THR A 50 38.68 30.54 4.31
N GLN A 51 39.27 29.33 4.31
CA GLN A 51 40.66 29.13 3.90
C GLN A 51 40.81 28.37 2.57
N THR A 52 39.97 28.62 1.56
CA THR A 52 40.35 28.27 0.18
C THR A 52 39.61 29.20 -0.79
N LYS A 53 40.38 29.79 -1.71
CA LYS A 53 39.92 30.51 -2.92
C LYS A 53 39.75 32.02 -2.79
N ALA A 54 40.90 32.70 -2.77
CA ALA A 54 41.03 34.02 -3.39
C ALA A 54 41.97 33.88 -4.60
N GLU A 55 41.39 33.72 -5.80
CA GLU A 55 42.04 34.08 -7.07
C GLU A 55 40.96 34.30 -8.15
N THR A 56 40.68 35.58 -8.40
CA THR A 56 40.72 36.30 -9.68
C THR A 56 39.70 36.05 -10.82
N VAL A 57 39.18 37.20 -11.30
CA VAL A 57 38.83 37.62 -12.69
C VAL A 57 37.34 37.72 -13.09
N LYS A 58 36.86 38.98 -13.03
CA LYS A 58 36.14 39.83 -14.02
C LYS A 58 35.11 39.25 -15.02
N GLY A 59 33.98 39.98 -15.05
CA GLY A 59 33.23 40.41 -16.25
C GLY A 59 32.16 39.44 -16.73
N GLY A 60 30.99 39.82 -17.22
CA GLY A 60 30.37 41.10 -17.50
C GLY A 60 29.01 40.83 -18.19
N VAL A 61 28.03 41.67 -17.86
CA VAL A 61 26.86 42.14 -18.65
C VAL A 61 26.00 41.18 -19.52
N ARG A 62 24.68 41.24 -19.21
CA ARG A 62 23.49 41.32 -20.10
C ARG A 62 23.03 40.15 -20.99
N GLY A 63 21.71 39.97 -20.98
CA GLY A 63 20.89 39.41 -22.06
C GLY A 63 19.84 38.43 -21.51
N VAL A 64 18.66 38.85 -21.08
CA VAL A 64 17.43 38.95 -21.90
C VAL A 64 17.32 37.84 -22.95
N SER A 65 16.46 36.84 -22.72
CA SER A 65 15.23 36.65 -23.53
C SER A 65 14.42 35.45 -23.02
N ALA A 66 13.19 35.71 -22.61
CA ALA A 66 12.08 34.76 -22.76
C ALA A 66 11.69 34.68 -24.25
N PRO A 67 11.00 33.63 -24.71
CA PRO A 67 9.57 33.86 -24.98
C PRO A 67 8.64 32.69 -24.63
N ALA A 68 7.36 33.05 -24.72
CA ALA A 68 6.15 32.42 -24.19
C ALA A 68 5.51 31.38 -25.15
N PRO A 69 4.36 30.77 -24.79
CA PRO A 69 3.89 29.46 -25.27
C PRO A 69 3.08 29.51 -26.58
N VAL A 70 3.12 28.41 -27.35
CA VAL A 70 2.27 28.23 -28.53
C VAL A 70 1.10 27.30 -28.20
N ARG A 71 -0.08 27.91 -28.17
CA ARG A 71 -1.41 27.30 -28.10
C ARG A 71 -1.86 26.90 -29.50
N VAL A 72 -2.21 25.64 -29.73
CA VAL A 72 -3.03 25.24 -30.90
C VAL A 72 -4.03 24.14 -30.50
N LYS A 73 -5.32 24.47 -30.54
CA LYS A 73 -6.48 23.57 -30.64
C LYS A 73 -7.39 24.15 -31.75
N PRO A 74 -7.83 23.34 -32.73
CA PRO A 74 -9.26 23.00 -32.91
C PRO A 74 -9.42 21.50 -33.33
N GLU A 75 -10.25 20.62 -32.74
CA GLU A 75 -11.72 20.41 -32.86
C GLU A 75 -12.28 20.34 -34.30
N PRO A 76 -13.31 19.52 -34.64
CA PRO A 76 -13.71 18.14 -34.25
C PRO A 76 -13.93 17.21 -35.49
N ALA A 77 -14.04 15.89 -35.27
CA ALA A 77 -14.68 14.99 -36.24
C ALA A 77 -15.75 14.15 -35.54
N ARG A 78 -17.00 14.46 -35.86
CA ARG A 78 -18.23 13.76 -35.51
C ARG A 78 -18.43 12.62 -36.50
N VAL A 79 -18.71 11.41 -36.00
CA VAL A 79 -19.35 10.35 -36.80
C VAL A 79 -20.46 9.75 -35.96
N GLU A 80 -21.65 9.71 -36.57
CA GLU A 80 -22.94 9.38 -35.97
C GLU A 80 -23.17 7.87 -35.79
N PRO A 81 -24.14 7.50 -34.92
CA PRO A 81 -24.41 6.12 -34.51
C PRO A 81 -25.26 5.37 -35.54
N ARG A 82 -24.93 4.12 -35.80
CA ARG A 82 -25.79 3.18 -36.54
C ARG A 82 -26.60 2.34 -35.56
N LEU A 83 -27.87 2.72 -35.39
CA LEU A 83 -28.93 1.78 -35.00
C LEU A 83 -29.15 0.82 -36.17
N GLU A 84 -29.20 -0.48 -35.88
CA GLU A 84 -29.99 -1.41 -36.67
C GLU A 84 -30.68 -2.42 -35.73
N THR A 85 -31.97 -2.53 -35.99
CA THR A 85 -33.00 -3.20 -35.21
C THR A 85 -33.31 -4.54 -35.86
N ALA A 86 -33.38 -5.63 -35.09
CA ALA A 86 -34.08 -6.89 -35.41
C ALA A 86 -33.66 -7.95 -34.37
N THR A 87 -34.47 -8.83 -33.77
CA THR A 87 -35.91 -9.10 -33.82
C THR A 87 -36.23 -10.00 -32.62
N ARG A 88 -37.40 -9.78 -32.02
CA ARG A 88 -38.10 -10.65 -31.07
C ARG A 88 -38.11 -12.11 -31.52
N THR A 89 -37.86 -13.06 -30.62
CA THR A 89 -38.81 -14.18 -30.42
C THR A 89 -38.71 -14.71 -28.99
N ALA A 90 -39.79 -14.51 -28.24
CA ALA A 90 -40.09 -15.30 -27.06
C ALA A 90 -40.67 -16.64 -27.51
N SER A 91 -40.26 -17.74 -26.89
CA SER A 91 -41.08 -18.96 -26.87
C SER A 91 -40.90 -19.66 -25.53
N ALA A 92 -42.00 -19.69 -24.80
CA ALA A 92 -42.21 -20.43 -23.57
C ALA A 92 -42.28 -21.94 -23.82
N ALA A 93 -41.93 -22.72 -22.79
CA ALA A 93 -42.72 -23.84 -22.24
C ALA A 93 -41.80 -24.91 -21.59
N ALA A 94 -41.86 -24.98 -20.25
CA ALA A 94 -41.68 -26.22 -19.50
C ALA A 94 -42.98 -27.08 -19.63
N PRO A 95 -43.13 -28.33 -19.12
CA PRO A 95 -42.33 -28.98 -18.07
C PRO A 95 -42.15 -30.53 -18.14
N VAL A 96 -41.40 -31.04 -17.14
CA VAL A 96 -41.36 -32.38 -16.51
C VAL A 96 -41.25 -33.69 -17.33
N SER A 97 -40.22 -34.47 -17.02
CA SER A 97 -40.33 -35.93 -16.95
C SER A 97 -39.40 -36.48 -15.85
N VAL A 98 -40.01 -37.13 -14.87
CA VAL A 98 -39.37 -37.87 -13.78
C VAL A 98 -38.94 -39.23 -14.33
N ALA A 99 -37.69 -39.62 -14.11
CA ALA A 99 -37.26 -41.01 -14.21
C ALA A 99 -36.26 -41.30 -13.09
N GLU A 100 -36.81 -41.92 -12.06
CA GLU A 100 -36.14 -42.65 -11.01
C GLU A 100 -35.31 -43.78 -11.64
N SER A 101 -34.01 -43.85 -11.33
CA SER A 101 -33.23 -45.07 -11.48
C SER A 101 -32.17 -45.09 -10.40
N ALA A 102 -32.36 -46.05 -9.52
CA ALA A 102 -31.53 -46.36 -8.38
C ALA A 102 -30.21 -47.03 -8.80
N SER A 103 -29.20 -46.74 -7.99
CA SER A 103 -27.97 -47.52 -7.76
C SER A 103 -26.99 -47.70 -8.91
N GLU A 104 -25.94 -46.88 -8.88
CA GLU A 104 -24.58 -47.42 -8.98
C GLU A 104 -23.67 -46.65 -8.02
N VAL A 105 -23.12 -47.37 -7.04
CA VAL A 105 -22.13 -46.87 -6.08
C VAL A 105 -20.81 -46.76 -6.83
N VAL A 106 -20.44 -45.53 -7.18
CA VAL A 106 -19.14 -45.20 -7.79
C VAL A 106 -18.28 -44.50 -6.73
N PRO A 107 -17.02 -44.90 -6.54
CA PRO A 107 -16.21 -44.44 -5.41
C PRO A 107 -15.82 -42.97 -5.55
N ASP A 108 -15.92 -42.27 -4.42
CA ASP A 108 -15.16 -41.08 -4.00
C ASP A 108 -14.76 -40.13 -5.14
N THR A 109 -15.74 -39.38 -5.64
CA THR A 109 -15.43 -38.10 -6.29
C THR A 109 -15.03 -37.14 -5.17
N PRO A 110 -13.84 -36.54 -5.16
CA PRO A 110 -13.57 -35.47 -4.21
C PRO A 110 -14.62 -34.39 -4.48
N SER A 111 -15.52 -34.23 -3.52
CA SER A 111 -16.51 -33.16 -3.51
C SER A 111 -15.79 -31.86 -3.90
N PRO A 112 -16.29 -31.09 -4.88
CA PRO A 112 -15.68 -29.82 -5.21
C PRO A 112 -15.74 -28.98 -3.94
N THR A 113 -14.61 -28.82 -3.28
CA THR A 113 -14.47 -27.95 -2.13
C THR A 113 -15.12 -26.62 -2.53
N PRO A 114 -16.12 -26.13 -1.78
CA PRO A 114 -16.75 -24.86 -2.12
C PRO A 114 -15.64 -23.82 -2.27
N PRO A 115 -15.76 -22.90 -3.24
CA PRO A 115 -14.74 -21.88 -3.46
C PRO A 115 -14.45 -21.23 -2.12
N VAL A 116 -13.20 -21.37 -1.65
CA VAL A 116 -12.79 -20.93 -0.31
C VAL A 116 -12.84 -19.42 -0.32
N ARG A 117 -14.01 -18.90 0.03
CA ARG A 117 -14.16 -17.51 0.41
C ARG A 117 -13.31 -17.32 1.67
N PRO A 118 -12.49 -16.27 1.76
CA PRO A 118 -11.68 -16.05 2.95
C PRO A 118 -12.55 -15.87 4.20
N ASP A 119 -12.14 -16.43 5.34
CA ASP A 119 -12.95 -16.43 6.57
C ASP A 119 -13.37 -15.02 7.03
N TRP A 120 -12.51 -14.01 6.81
CA TRP A 120 -12.78 -12.61 7.15
C TRP A 120 -13.86 -11.93 6.30
N SER A 121 -14.33 -12.59 5.23
CA SER A 121 -15.28 -11.99 4.28
C SER A 121 -16.73 -12.43 4.46
N GLU A 122 -17.02 -13.16 5.54
CA GLU A 122 -18.39 -13.51 5.92
C GLU A 122 -19.12 -12.34 6.61
N GLU A 123 -18.38 -11.50 7.32
CA GLU A 123 -18.88 -10.33 8.04
C GLU A 123 -18.49 -9.02 7.33
N PRO A 124 -19.13 -7.87 7.62
CA PRO A 124 -18.64 -6.57 7.17
C PRO A 124 -17.23 -6.29 7.70
N PHE A 125 -16.32 -5.88 6.82
CA PHE A 125 -14.92 -5.62 7.17
C PHE A 125 -14.45 -4.27 6.63
N GLU A 126 -13.43 -3.70 7.27
CA GLU A 126 -12.80 -2.48 6.76
C GLU A 126 -11.69 -2.81 5.76
N CYS A 127 -11.68 -2.07 4.65
CA CYS A 127 -10.67 -2.15 3.60
C CYS A 127 -9.89 -0.85 3.52
N LEU A 128 -8.59 -0.98 3.25
CA LEU A 128 -7.74 0.14 2.87
C LEU A 128 -7.53 0.15 1.36
N ILE A 129 -7.81 1.28 0.71
CA ILE A 129 -7.52 1.48 -0.71
C ILE A 129 -6.09 2.02 -0.87
N PHE A 130 -5.36 1.49 -1.84
CA PHE A 130 -4.07 2.03 -2.23
C PHE A 130 -3.89 1.93 -3.75
N THR A 131 -3.02 2.76 -4.30
CA THR A 131 -2.74 2.82 -5.74
C THR A 131 -1.33 2.36 -6.04
N VAL A 132 -1.20 1.62 -7.14
CA VAL A 132 0.09 1.16 -7.66
C VAL A 132 0.11 1.28 -9.17
N ALA A 133 1.01 2.11 -9.70
CA ALA A 133 1.18 2.39 -11.11
C ALA A 133 -0.15 2.71 -11.82
N GLY A 134 -1.04 3.46 -11.15
CA GLY A 134 -2.38 3.80 -11.63
C GLY A 134 -3.48 2.75 -11.44
N LEU A 135 -3.18 1.60 -10.84
CA LEU A 135 -4.16 0.57 -10.47
C LEU A 135 -4.62 0.73 -9.02
N GLN A 136 -5.94 0.75 -8.79
CA GLN A 136 -6.52 0.77 -7.45
C GLN A 136 -6.72 -0.65 -6.90
N LEU A 137 -6.19 -0.87 -5.71
CA LEU A 137 -6.24 -2.13 -4.97
C LEU A 137 -6.81 -1.88 -3.59
N ALA A 138 -7.44 -2.91 -3.03
CA ALA A 138 -7.96 -2.90 -1.67
C ALA A 138 -7.39 -4.09 -0.89
N VAL A 139 -7.01 -3.84 0.36
CA VAL A 139 -6.57 -4.86 1.32
C VAL A 139 -7.43 -4.75 2.57
N PRO A 140 -7.95 -5.87 3.11
CA PRO A 140 -8.65 -5.88 4.39
C PRO A 140 -7.73 -5.45 5.52
N LEU A 141 -8.18 -4.52 6.36
CA LEU A 141 -7.40 -4.02 7.50
C LEU A 141 -7.12 -5.11 8.54
N VAL A 142 -7.99 -6.11 8.65
CA VAL A 142 -7.79 -7.28 9.53
C VAL A 142 -6.58 -8.14 9.15
N LEU A 143 -6.08 -8.03 7.92
CA LEU A 143 -4.87 -8.70 7.43
C LEU A 143 -3.74 -7.72 7.10
N LEU A 144 -3.87 -6.46 7.50
CA LEU A 144 -2.86 -5.44 7.28
C LEU A 144 -1.93 -5.38 8.50
N GLY A 145 -0.63 -5.61 8.29
CA GLY A 145 0.33 -5.62 9.38
C GLY A 145 0.79 -4.23 9.78
N ALA A 146 1.37 -3.50 8.84
CA ALA A 146 1.92 -2.16 9.07
C ALA A 146 2.12 -1.43 7.73
N ILE A 147 2.06 -0.10 7.75
CA ILE A 147 2.35 0.74 6.58
C ILE A 147 3.61 1.54 6.89
N HIS A 148 4.64 1.36 6.07
CA HIS A 148 5.90 2.08 6.19
C HIS A 148 6.00 3.10 5.07
N ARG A 149 6.53 4.28 5.37
CA ARG A 149 6.92 5.26 4.34
C ARG A 149 8.32 4.91 3.87
N ILE A 150 8.57 5.01 2.57
CA ILE A 150 9.89 4.82 2.00
C ILE A 150 10.68 6.11 2.23
N GLU A 151 11.35 6.19 3.38
CA GLU A 151 12.28 7.27 3.73
C GLU A 151 13.74 6.86 3.46
N GLU A 152 14.02 5.57 3.60
CA GLU A 152 15.31 4.95 3.33
C GLU A 152 15.29 4.20 1.99
N ASP A 153 16.42 4.24 1.28
CA ASP A 153 16.59 3.48 0.04
C ASP A 153 16.47 1.98 0.29
N ILE A 154 15.54 1.34 -0.42
CA ILE A 154 15.40 -0.11 -0.45
C ILE A 154 16.67 -0.67 -1.10
N ARG A 155 17.42 -1.51 -0.39
CA ARG A 155 18.67 -2.08 -0.92
C ARG A 155 18.36 -3.20 -1.91
N PRO A 156 18.57 -3.00 -3.23
CA PRO A 156 18.34 -4.06 -4.20
C PRO A 156 19.42 -5.11 -4.11
N ILE A 157 19.04 -6.36 -4.36
CA ILE A 157 19.96 -7.49 -4.29
C ILE A 157 20.36 -7.87 -5.71
N PRO A 158 21.66 -7.90 -6.05
CA PRO A 158 22.11 -8.30 -7.37
C PRO A 158 21.63 -9.72 -7.72
N GLY A 159 21.11 -9.91 -8.93
CA GLY A 159 20.60 -11.21 -9.38
C GLY A 159 19.17 -11.54 -8.90
N SER A 160 18.53 -10.65 -8.13
CA SER A 160 17.11 -10.81 -7.78
C SER A 160 16.19 -10.60 -8.99
N PRO A 161 15.03 -11.26 -9.02
CA PRO A 161 14.07 -11.08 -10.11
C PRO A 161 13.46 -9.68 -10.07
N ARG A 162 12.94 -9.21 -11.22
CA ARG A 162 12.41 -7.84 -11.34
C ARG A 162 11.32 -7.54 -10.30
N TRP A 163 10.44 -8.48 -9.98
CA TRP A 163 9.39 -8.26 -8.98
C TRP A 163 9.94 -8.02 -7.56
N TYR A 164 11.20 -8.36 -7.28
CA TYR A 164 11.82 -8.14 -5.97
C TYR A 164 12.58 -6.81 -5.97
N MET A 165 12.22 -5.90 -5.07
CA MET A 165 12.90 -4.60 -4.95
C MET A 165 14.08 -4.65 -3.99
N GLY A 166 14.00 -5.45 -2.92
CA GLY A 166 15.07 -5.53 -1.92
C GLY A 166 14.57 -5.78 -0.51
N MET A 167 15.42 -5.42 0.46
CA MET A 167 15.10 -5.47 1.89
C MET A 167 15.04 -4.06 2.48
N LEU A 168 13.97 -3.80 3.24
CA LEU A 168 13.77 -2.60 4.04
C LEU A 168 13.91 -2.97 5.52
N ARG A 169 14.66 -2.19 6.29
CA ARG A 169 14.76 -2.40 7.74
C ARG A 169 13.51 -1.84 8.41
N GLY A 170 12.64 -2.72 8.87
CA GLY A 170 11.49 -2.33 9.69
C GLY A 170 11.89 -2.20 11.16
N GLN A 171 11.05 -1.51 11.93
CA GLN A 171 11.25 -1.30 13.37
C GLN A 171 11.35 -2.61 14.17
N GLN A 172 10.68 -3.68 13.71
CA GLN A 172 10.68 -4.98 14.39
C GLN A 172 11.42 -6.08 13.62
N GLN A 173 11.39 -6.05 12.28
CA GLN A 173 12.02 -7.07 11.46
C GLN A 173 12.39 -6.53 10.07
N ASN A 174 13.33 -7.18 9.41
CA ASN A 174 13.66 -6.90 8.02
C ASN A 174 12.48 -7.31 7.12
N LEU A 175 11.92 -6.34 6.40
CA LEU A 175 10.82 -6.51 5.49
C LEU A 175 11.35 -6.68 4.06
N ARG A 176 10.84 -7.67 3.35
CA ARG A 176 11.19 -7.90 1.94
C ARG A 176 10.19 -7.20 1.06
N VAL A 177 10.68 -6.27 0.27
CA VAL A 177 9.84 -5.38 -0.54
C VAL A 177 9.71 -5.94 -1.95
N VAL A 178 8.47 -6.03 -2.39
CA VAL A 178 8.09 -6.51 -3.73
C VAL A 178 7.48 -5.35 -4.51
N ASP A 179 7.85 -5.28 -5.77
CA ASP A 179 7.26 -4.40 -6.76
C ASP A 179 5.85 -4.91 -7.09
N THR A 180 4.84 -4.28 -6.47
CA THR A 180 3.44 -4.69 -6.60
C THR A 180 2.94 -4.56 -8.04
N ALA A 181 3.38 -3.54 -8.79
CA ALA A 181 2.98 -3.39 -10.18
C ALA A 181 3.57 -4.50 -11.04
N GLU A 182 4.85 -4.83 -10.87
CA GLU A 182 5.49 -5.90 -11.64
C GLU A 182 4.82 -7.24 -11.34
N TRP A 183 4.51 -7.50 -10.07
CA TRP A 183 3.83 -8.71 -9.63
C TRP A 183 2.41 -8.84 -10.20
N ILE A 184 1.63 -7.77 -10.17
CA ILE A 184 0.23 -7.77 -10.62
C ILE A 184 0.14 -7.67 -12.15
N MET A 185 0.91 -6.80 -12.79
CA MET A 185 0.78 -6.54 -14.23
C MET A 185 1.60 -7.52 -15.07
N ALA A 186 2.53 -8.26 -14.45
CA ALA A 186 3.42 -9.24 -15.10
C ALA A 186 4.17 -8.62 -16.30
N GLY A 187 4.89 -7.53 -16.05
CA GLY A 187 5.70 -6.83 -17.06
C GLY A 187 4.97 -5.80 -17.92
N ARG A 188 3.70 -5.48 -17.62
CA ARG A 188 2.95 -4.36 -18.24
C ARG A 188 2.96 -3.09 -17.39
N VAL A 189 4.04 -2.90 -16.64
CA VAL A 189 4.21 -1.76 -15.74
C VAL A 189 4.60 -0.52 -16.55
N PRO A 190 3.99 0.65 -16.28
CA PRO A 190 4.42 1.89 -16.90
C PRO A 190 5.86 2.24 -16.53
N GLU A 191 6.56 2.91 -17.44
CA GLU A 191 7.94 3.35 -17.21
C GLU A 191 8.00 4.32 -16.03
N GLY A 192 8.99 4.15 -15.15
CA GLY A 192 9.17 4.98 -13.95
C GLY A 192 8.20 4.68 -12.80
N ALA A 193 7.40 3.59 -12.84
CA ALA A 193 6.52 3.25 -11.72
C ALA A 193 7.26 3.09 -10.38
N ARG A 194 8.47 2.54 -10.42
CA ARG A 194 9.29 2.32 -9.22
C ARG A 194 9.70 3.60 -8.50
N ASP A 195 9.89 4.67 -9.26
CA ASP A 195 10.32 5.97 -8.72
C ASP A 195 9.17 6.68 -7.99
N ASN A 196 7.92 6.24 -8.24
CA ASN A 196 6.73 6.78 -7.61
C ASN A 196 6.32 6.05 -6.34
N TYR A 197 6.96 4.94 -5.99
CA TYR A 197 6.65 4.21 -4.77
C TYR A 197 7.05 5.01 -3.54
N ARG A 198 6.08 5.30 -2.68
CA ARG A 198 6.27 6.09 -1.45
C ARG A 198 5.95 5.30 -0.19
N PHE A 199 5.21 4.21 -0.32
CA PHE A 199 4.76 3.41 0.81
C PHE A 199 5.04 1.93 0.60
N VAL A 200 5.23 1.20 1.70
CA VAL A 200 5.33 -0.25 1.73
C VAL A 200 4.32 -0.78 2.74
N ILE A 201 3.37 -1.58 2.26
CA ILE A 201 2.34 -2.21 3.07
C ILE A 201 2.78 -3.63 3.42
N ARG A 202 3.01 -3.91 4.71
CA ARG A 202 3.28 -5.25 5.22
C ARG A 202 2.00 -6.08 5.20
N LEU A 203 2.11 -7.27 4.63
CA LEU A 203 1.04 -8.25 4.57
C LEU A 203 1.01 -9.06 5.86
N ASP A 204 -0.03 -8.86 6.67
CA ASP A 204 -0.26 -9.58 7.93
C ASP A 204 1.00 -9.60 8.84
N ASP A 205 1.32 -10.74 9.45
CA ASP A 205 2.57 -10.98 10.18
C ASP A 205 3.68 -11.57 9.30
N SER A 206 3.55 -11.47 7.98
CA SER A 206 4.56 -11.95 7.06
C SER A 206 5.76 -11.00 6.98
N ARG A 207 6.90 -11.53 6.52
CA ARG A 207 8.09 -10.75 6.17
C ARG A 207 7.98 -10.04 4.82
N TRP A 208 6.81 -10.03 4.19
CA TRP A 208 6.61 -9.48 2.85
C TRP A 208 5.89 -8.14 2.89
N GLY A 209 6.39 -7.20 2.10
CA GLY A 209 5.85 -5.87 1.92
C GLY A 209 5.56 -5.57 0.44
N LEU A 210 4.41 -4.97 0.19
CA LEU A 210 3.98 -4.51 -1.13
C LEU A 210 4.33 -3.02 -1.28
N ALA A 211 5.17 -2.69 -2.26
CA ALA A 211 5.44 -1.29 -2.61
C ALA A 211 4.25 -0.67 -3.35
N CYS A 212 3.85 0.54 -2.95
CA CYS A 212 2.77 1.29 -3.57
C CYS A 212 3.06 2.78 -3.67
N ASP A 213 2.34 3.46 -4.57
CA ASP A 213 2.52 4.89 -4.83
C ASP A 213 1.88 5.73 -3.73
N ASP A 214 0.63 5.41 -3.40
CA ASP A 214 -0.19 6.19 -2.49
C ASP A 214 -1.19 5.31 -1.75
N VAL A 215 -1.54 5.74 -0.54
CA VAL A 215 -2.49 5.07 0.34
C VAL A 215 -3.65 6.02 0.59
N ALA A 216 -4.85 5.60 0.21
CA ALA A 216 -6.08 6.36 0.34
C ALA A 216 -6.84 5.99 1.63
N GLN A 217 -8.06 6.51 1.76
CA GLN A 217 -8.90 6.30 2.94
C GLN A 217 -9.33 4.83 3.12
N SER A 218 -9.51 4.41 4.37
CA SER A 218 -10.23 3.19 4.70
C SER A 218 -11.74 3.37 4.59
N PHE A 219 -12.45 2.29 4.30
CA PHE A 219 -13.90 2.26 4.22
C PHE A 219 -14.42 0.88 4.65
N THR A 220 -15.64 0.85 5.19
CA THR A 220 -16.32 -0.40 5.54
C THR A 220 -16.99 -0.98 4.30
N LEU A 221 -16.73 -2.26 4.05
CA LEU A 221 -17.21 -2.98 2.89
C LEU A 221 -18.08 -4.15 3.35
N ALA A 222 -19.31 -4.21 2.84
CA ALA A 222 -20.17 -5.38 3.02
C ALA A 222 -19.77 -6.49 2.03
N PRO A 223 -19.87 -7.78 2.40
CA PRO A 223 -19.56 -8.89 1.51
C PRO A 223 -20.33 -8.84 0.17
N ASP A 224 -21.56 -8.31 0.16
CA ASP A 224 -22.41 -8.18 -1.03
C ASP A 224 -21.93 -7.11 -2.03
N GLN A 225 -21.12 -6.15 -1.57
CA GLN A 225 -20.52 -5.11 -2.41
C GLN A 225 -19.28 -5.62 -3.18
N VAL A 226 -18.88 -6.87 -2.94
CA VAL A 226 -17.75 -7.51 -3.60
C VAL A 226 -18.22 -8.55 -4.59
N ARG A 227 -17.76 -8.41 -5.83
CA ARG A 227 -17.87 -9.47 -6.84
C ARG A 227 -16.78 -10.50 -6.59
N TRP A 228 -17.09 -11.45 -5.72
CA TRP A 228 -16.21 -12.58 -5.38
C TRP A 228 -15.92 -13.44 -6.61
N ARG A 229 -14.68 -13.91 -6.72
CA ARG A 229 -14.28 -14.83 -7.77
C ARG A 229 -14.37 -16.26 -7.25
N THR A 230 -15.17 -17.09 -7.92
CA THR A 230 -15.36 -18.50 -7.55
C THR A 230 -14.49 -19.46 -8.36
N ALA A 231 -14.00 -19.05 -9.53
CA ALA A 231 -13.14 -19.86 -10.38
C ALA A 231 -11.66 -19.67 -10.02
N ARG A 232 -10.89 -20.77 -9.98
CA ARG A 232 -9.41 -20.74 -9.94
C ARG A 232 -8.88 -20.02 -11.19
N SER A 233 -8.74 -18.72 -11.05
CA SER A 233 -8.27 -17.80 -12.06
C SER A 233 -6.75 -17.90 -12.23
N LYS A 234 -6.23 -17.40 -13.35
CA LYS A 234 -4.80 -17.11 -13.57
C LYS A 234 -4.17 -16.23 -12.47
N ARG A 235 -4.99 -15.57 -11.63
CA ARG A 235 -4.57 -14.65 -10.56
C ARG A 235 -5.17 -15.10 -9.22
N PRO A 236 -4.53 -16.05 -8.51
CA PRO A 236 -5.03 -16.58 -7.25
C PRO A 236 -5.05 -15.54 -6.12
N TRP A 237 -4.19 -14.52 -6.18
CA TRP A 237 -4.16 -13.41 -5.22
C TRP A 237 -5.36 -12.46 -5.28
N LEU A 238 -6.24 -12.57 -6.29
CA LEU A 238 -7.39 -11.68 -6.45
C LEU A 238 -8.64 -12.33 -5.85
N ALA A 239 -9.06 -11.87 -4.67
CA ALA A 239 -10.26 -12.35 -3.98
C ALA A 239 -11.55 -11.94 -4.72
N GLY A 240 -11.58 -10.69 -5.19
CA GLY A 240 -12.78 -10.11 -5.79
C GLY A 240 -12.57 -8.72 -6.38
N THR A 241 -13.65 -8.11 -6.85
CA THR A 241 -13.68 -6.72 -7.30
C THR A 241 -14.74 -5.97 -6.52
N VAL A 242 -14.36 -4.83 -5.94
CA VAL A 242 -15.27 -3.95 -5.21
C VAL A 242 -16.09 -3.15 -6.21
N VAL A 243 -17.42 -3.21 -6.10
CA VAL A 243 -18.33 -2.60 -7.07
C VAL A 243 -18.41 -1.08 -6.92
N GLU A 244 -18.24 -0.55 -5.72
CA GLU A 244 -18.39 0.90 -5.50
C GLU A 244 -17.15 1.68 -5.97
N HIS A 245 -15.97 1.21 -5.60
CA HIS A 245 -14.69 1.87 -5.90
C HIS A 245 -13.97 1.32 -7.13
N MET A 246 -14.53 0.32 -7.81
CA MET A 246 -13.91 -0.35 -8.96
C MET A 246 -12.49 -0.87 -8.68
N CYS A 247 -12.18 -1.18 -7.42
CA CYS A 247 -10.85 -1.61 -6.99
C CYS A 247 -10.77 -3.15 -6.89
N ALA A 248 -9.57 -3.68 -7.08
CA ALA A 248 -9.31 -5.11 -6.96
C ALA A 248 -9.01 -5.47 -5.50
N LEU A 249 -9.82 -6.38 -4.92
CA LEU A 249 -9.66 -6.85 -3.55
C LEU A 249 -8.63 -7.98 -3.51
N ILE A 250 -7.55 -7.76 -2.75
CA ILE A 250 -6.45 -8.71 -2.63
C ILE A 250 -6.74 -9.74 -1.53
N ASP A 251 -6.51 -11.01 -1.84
CA ASP A 251 -6.37 -12.05 -0.83
C ASP A 251 -4.93 -12.03 -0.30
N VAL A 252 -4.76 -11.46 0.89
CA VAL A 252 -3.45 -11.28 1.53
C VAL A 252 -2.79 -12.62 1.86
N ARG A 253 -3.55 -13.63 2.30
CA ARG A 253 -3.00 -14.95 2.67
C ARG A 253 -2.43 -15.63 1.43
N THR A 254 -3.24 -15.74 0.39
CA THR A 254 -2.82 -16.31 -0.89
C THR A 254 -1.68 -15.50 -1.51
N MET A 255 -1.70 -14.16 -1.43
CA MET A 255 -0.60 -13.32 -1.90
C MET A 255 0.72 -13.65 -1.20
N ALA A 256 0.72 -13.72 0.13
CA ALA A 256 1.93 -14.04 0.90
C ALA A 256 2.47 -15.44 0.57
N GLU A 257 1.60 -16.44 0.43
CA GLU A 257 2.00 -17.79 0.03
C GLU A 257 2.66 -17.83 -1.35
N LEU A 258 2.10 -17.11 -2.33
CA LEU A 258 2.68 -17.04 -3.67
C LEU A 258 4.05 -16.37 -3.66
N LEU A 259 4.25 -15.33 -2.84
CA LEU A 259 5.55 -14.67 -2.69
C LEU A 259 6.59 -15.60 -2.05
N VAL A 260 6.21 -16.32 -0.99
CA VAL A 260 7.09 -17.34 -0.37
C VAL A 260 7.45 -18.44 -1.37
N ARG A 261 6.50 -18.88 -2.19
CA ARG A 261 6.76 -19.88 -3.22
C ARG A 261 7.70 -19.35 -4.32
N ALA A 262 7.45 -18.14 -4.83
CA ALA A 262 8.29 -17.52 -5.85
C ALA A 262 9.72 -17.29 -5.36
N GLU A 263 9.89 -16.94 -4.08
CA GLU A 263 11.22 -16.83 -3.46
C GLU A 263 12.00 -18.15 -3.53
N ARG A 264 11.35 -19.28 -3.21
CA ARG A 264 11.96 -20.61 -3.25
C ARG A 264 12.32 -21.02 -4.67
N GLU A 265 11.43 -20.77 -5.63
CA GLU A 265 11.65 -21.10 -7.04
C GLU A 265 12.83 -20.31 -7.63
N HIS A 266 12.96 -19.03 -7.24
CA HIS A 266 14.02 -18.15 -7.72
C HIS A 266 15.31 -18.21 -6.88
N HIS A 267 15.41 -19.09 -5.88
CA HIS A 267 16.56 -19.21 -4.96
C HIS A 267 17.14 -17.84 -4.59
N LEU A 268 16.30 -16.96 -4.03
CA LEU A 268 16.80 -15.75 -3.37
C LEU A 268 17.61 -16.21 -2.15
N ALA A 269 18.88 -16.55 -2.37
CA ALA A 269 19.81 -17.02 -1.36
C ALA A 269 20.13 -15.86 -0.41
N LEU A 270 19.28 -15.72 0.59
CA LEU A 270 19.45 -14.83 1.73
C LEU A 270 19.83 -15.71 2.92
N GLU A 271 21.05 -16.25 2.86
CA GLU A 271 21.76 -16.74 4.04
C GLU A 271 22.56 -15.61 4.68
#